data_AF-A0A1I6DK14-F1
#
_entry.id   AF-A0A1I6DK14-F1
#
_cell.length_a   1.000
_cell.length_b   1.000
_cell.length_c   1.000
_cell.angle_alpha   90.00
_cell.angle_beta   90.00
_cell.angle_gamma   90.00
#
_symmetry.space_group_name_H-M   'P 1'
#
loop_
_entity.id
_entity.type
_entity.pdbx_description
1 polymer ?
#
loop_
_entity_poly.entity_id
_entity_poly.type
_entity_poly.pdbx_seq_one_letter_code
_entity_poly.pdbx_strand_id
1 'polypeptide(L)'
;MDQGLAPNKSSVSRLTTFGDLIDLHIIDMCEVGKPPRRSKAATLKTLKRDLGKDKIGHLDRQKLIDYGKMRADQNAGPVTLSIDIVVVKMIITHAAAVHGSTCLPTLPQPRRVAFEPLIKLSG
;
A
#
# COMPACT_ATOMS: atom_id res chain seq x y z
N MET A 1 0.70 -0.70 26.50
CA MET A 1 0.69 0.77 26.55
C MET A 1 0.57 1.25 25.13
N ASP A 2 -0.58 1.86 24.83
CA ASP A 2 -0.89 2.47 23.54
C ASP A 2 -0.27 3.87 23.54
N GLN A 3 0.83 4.07 22.79
CA GLN A 3 1.25 5.41 22.44
C GLN A 3 0.65 5.71 21.08
N GLY A 4 -0.64 6.09 21.08
CA GLY A 4 -1.33 6.73 19.97
C GLY A 4 -0.72 8.10 19.65
N LEU A 5 0.58 8.11 19.34
CA LEU A 5 1.27 9.28 18.83
C LEU A 5 0.67 9.55 17.45
N ALA A 6 -0.07 10.64 17.35
CA ALA A 6 -0.60 11.09 16.06
C ALA A 6 0.56 11.13 15.05
N PRO A 7 0.38 10.58 13.83
CA PRO A 7 1.43 10.61 12.82
C PRO A 7 1.89 12.04 12.65
N ASN A 8 3.20 12.25 12.67
CA ASN A 8 3.78 13.57 12.55
C ASN A 8 3.29 14.20 11.24
N LYS A 9 2.35 15.16 11.32
CA LYS A 9 1.65 15.75 10.16
C LYS A 9 2.60 16.32 9.10
N SER A 10 3.84 16.62 9.47
CA SER A 10 4.91 17.09 8.58
C SER A 10 5.55 16.00 7.70
N SER A 11 5.40 14.72 8.06
CA SER A 11 5.91 13.59 7.28
C SER A 11 4.94 13.24 6.14
N VAL A 12 3.64 13.27 6.42
CA VAL A 12 2.56 12.93 5.47
C VAL A 12 2.48 13.92 4.31
N SER A 13 2.74 15.20 4.56
CA SER A 13 2.71 16.28 3.57
C SER A 13 3.86 16.22 2.53
N ARG A 14 4.84 15.34 2.73
CA ARG A 14 6.00 15.14 1.84
C ARG A 14 5.96 13.83 1.05
N LEU A 15 4.96 12.98 1.27
CA LEU A 15 4.80 11.72 0.53
C LEU A 15 4.27 12.03 -0.86
N THR A 16 5.15 12.13 -1.84
CA THR A 16 4.78 12.49 -3.22
C THR A 16 4.85 11.30 -4.16
N THR A 17 5.68 10.31 -3.81
CA THR A 17 6.00 9.15 -4.65
C THR A 17 5.70 7.83 -3.94
N PHE A 18 5.59 6.77 -4.73
CA PHE A 18 5.48 5.42 -4.19
C PHE A 18 6.73 5.00 -3.40
N GLY A 19 7.91 5.53 -3.76
CA GLY A 19 9.15 5.31 -3.02
C GLY A 19 9.08 5.83 -1.58
N ASP A 20 8.43 6.98 -1.38
CA ASP A 20 8.22 7.55 -0.05
C ASP A 20 7.33 6.65 0.81
N LEU A 21 6.29 6.03 0.23
CA LEU A 21 5.43 5.08 0.93
C LEU A 21 6.18 3.78 1.31
N ILE A 22 7.11 3.32 0.47
CA ILE A 22 7.96 2.17 0.79
C ILE A 22 8.86 2.50 1.99
N ASP A 23 9.51 3.65 1.98
CA ASP A 23 10.40 4.05 3.07
C ASP A 23 9.64 4.21 4.38
N LEU A 24 8.46 4.84 4.34
CA LEU A 24 7.58 4.95 5.49
C LEU A 24 7.17 3.58 6.03
N HIS A 25 6.78 2.65 5.15
CA HIS A 25 6.45 1.28 5.56
C HIS A 25 7.64 0.56 6.22
N ILE A 26 8.87 0.78 5.74
CA ILE A 26 10.08 0.19 6.34
C ILE A 26 10.35 0.79 7.72
N ILE A 27 10.23 2.12 7.85
CA ILE A 27 10.39 2.83 9.12
C ILE A 27 9.40 2.28 10.15
N ASP A 28 8.11 2.24 9.82
CA ASP A 28 7.05 1.75 10.69
C ASP A 28 7.29 0.28 11.11
N MET A 29 7.77 -0.58 10.18
CA MET A 29 8.14 -1.96 10.50
C MET A 29 9.32 -2.06 11.48
N CYS A 30 10.31 -1.18 11.35
CA CYS A 30 11.45 -1.11 12.26
C CYS A 30 11.04 -0.62 13.66
N GLU A 31 10.16 0.38 13.74
CA GLU A 31 9.68 0.93 15.01
C GLU A 31 8.95 -0.10 15.87
N VAL A 32 8.21 -1.03 15.24
CA VAL A 32 7.57 -2.16 15.95
C VAL A 32 8.48 -3.37 16.17
N GLY A 33 9.79 -3.23 15.92
CA GLY A 33 10.80 -4.28 16.13
C GLY A 33 10.71 -5.45 15.13
N LYS A 34 10.04 -5.27 13.99
CA LYS A 34 9.83 -6.31 12.97
C LYS A 34 10.31 -5.84 11.60
N PRO A 35 11.62 -5.63 11.39
CA PRO A 35 12.14 -5.19 10.09
C PRO A 35 11.84 -6.22 8.99
N PRO A 36 11.71 -5.78 7.72
CA PRO A 36 11.44 -6.69 6.60
C PRO A 36 12.58 -7.70 6.45
N ARG A 37 12.22 -9.00 6.46
CA ARG A 37 13.16 -10.10 6.23
C ARG A 37 13.62 -10.13 4.77
N ARG A 38 14.65 -10.93 4.46
CA ARG A 38 15.33 -10.97 3.14
C ARG A 38 14.38 -10.98 1.94
N SER A 39 13.38 -11.86 1.93
CA SER A 39 12.43 -11.97 0.81
C SER A 39 11.61 -10.70 0.62
N LYS A 40 11.01 -10.15 1.69
CA LYS A 40 10.25 -8.90 1.64
C LYS A 40 11.14 -7.71 1.27
N ALA A 41 12.35 -7.63 1.82
CA ALA A 41 13.30 -6.57 1.51
C ALA A 41 13.71 -6.58 0.02
N ALA A 42 13.89 -7.77 -0.58
CA ALA A 42 14.18 -7.89 -2.00
C ALA A 42 13.00 -7.37 -2.86
N THR A 43 11.77 -7.74 -2.52
CA THR A 43 10.57 -7.23 -3.21
C THR A 43 10.44 -5.71 -3.07
N LEU A 44 10.58 -5.16 -1.86
CA LEU A 44 10.53 -3.71 -1.62
C LEU A 44 11.61 -2.96 -2.42
N LYS A 45 12.82 -3.52 -2.52
CA LYS A 45 13.90 -2.95 -3.32
C LYS A 45 13.57 -2.93 -4.82
N THR A 46 13.02 -4.02 -5.36
CA THR A 46 12.56 -4.11 -6.75
C THR A 46 11.46 -3.09 -7.03
N LEU A 47 10.43 -3.04 -6.17
CA LEU A 47 9.34 -2.08 -6.31
C LEU A 47 9.82 -0.63 -6.22
N LYS A 48 10.74 -0.32 -5.30
CA LYS A 48 11.31 1.02 -5.18
C LYS A 48 12.13 1.41 -6.41
N ARG A 49 12.89 0.47 -6.99
CA ARG A 49 13.65 0.70 -8.22
C ARG A 49 12.73 1.01 -9.40
N ASP A 50 11.66 0.23 -9.55
CA ASP A 50 10.84 0.21 -10.77
C ASP A 50 9.67 1.22 -10.73
N LEU A 51 9.07 1.42 -9.55
CA LEU A 51 7.89 2.28 -9.35
C LEU A 51 8.15 3.44 -8.38
N GLY A 52 9.31 3.47 -7.71
CA GLY A 52 9.53 4.42 -6.61
C GLY A 52 9.54 5.89 -7.03
N LYS A 53 9.78 6.20 -8.31
CA LYS A 53 9.74 7.56 -8.84
C LYS A 53 8.33 8.01 -9.24
N ASP A 54 7.38 7.07 -9.35
CA ASP A 54 6.04 7.41 -9.77
C ASP A 54 5.29 8.13 -8.65
N LYS A 55 4.58 9.19 -9.03
CA LYS A 55 3.68 9.87 -8.10
C LYS A 55 2.59 8.91 -7.67
N ILE A 56 2.19 9.00 -6.41
CA ILE A 56 1.16 8.11 -5.83
C ILE A 56 -0.13 8.14 -6.67
N GLY A 57 -0.55 9.33 -7.14
CA GLY A 57 -1.74 9.46 -7.98
C GLY A 57 -1.60 8.98 -9.42
N HIS A 58 -0.40 8.65 -9.87
CA HIS A 58 -0.16 8.04 -11.19
C HIS A 58 -0.01 6.53 -11.10
N LEU A 59 -0.10 5.94 -9.90
CA LEU A 59 -0.07 4.49 -9.70
C LEU A 59 -1.46 3.88 -10.00
N ASP A 60 -1.93 4.06 -11.24
CA ASP A 60 -3.24 3.64 -11.70
C ASP A 60 -3.23 2.22 -12.29
N ARG A 61 -4.38 1.79 -12.81
CA ARG A 61 -4.54 0.46 -13.43
C ARG A 61 -3.57 0.25 -14.58
N GLN A 62 -3.38 1.24 -15.47
CA GLN A 62 -2.50 1.08 -16.64
C GLN A 62 -1.06 0.93 -16.18
N LYS A 63 -0.63 1.75 -15.23
CA LYS A 63 0.72 1.67 -14.69
C LYS A 63 1.04 0.31 -14.08
N LEU A 64 0.09 -0.30 -13.35
CA LEU A 64 0.26 -1.65 -12.79
C LEU A 64 0.28 -2.74 -13.87
N ILE A 65 -0.46 -2.58 -14.96
CA ILE A 65 -0.41 -3.50 -16.10
C ILE A 65 0.94 -3.42 -16.81
N ASP A 66 1.43 -2.21 -17.06
CA ASP A 66 2.71 -1.99 -17.72
C ASP A 66 3.86 -2.52 -16.86
N TYR A 67 3.79 -2.30 -15.55
CA TYR A 67 4.70 -2.93 -14.60
C TYR A 67 4.66 -4.47 -14.69
N GLY A 68 3.46 -5.05 -14.72
CA GLY A 68 3.29 -6.51 -14.86
C GLY A 68 3.90 -7.06 -16.14
N LYS A 69 3.73 -6.38 -17.28
CA LYS A 69 4.35 -6.73 -18.57
C LYS A 69 5.87 -6.65 -18.49
N MET A 70 6.41 -5.52 -18.01
CA MET A 70 7.86 -5.34 -17.82
C MET A 70 8.47 -6.45 -16.96
N ARG A 71 7.79 -6.85 -15.89
CA ARG A 71 8.25 -7.93 -15.01
C ARG A 71 8.17 -9.30 -15.68
N ALA A 72 7.13 -9.56 -16.48
CA ALA A 72 7.04 -10.78 -17.28
C ALA A 72 8.19 -10.87 -18.30
N ASP A 73 8.54 -9.76 -18.96
CA ASP A 73 9.69 -9.68 -19.88
C ASP A 73 11.03 -9.93 -19.18
N GLN A 74 11.11 -9.67 -17.88
CA GLN A 74 12.24 -10.01 -17.01
C GLN A 74 12.21 -11.47 -16.51
N ASN A 75 11.36 -12.33 -17.08
CA ASN A 75 11.13 -13.72 -16.68
C ASN A 75 10.56 -13.88 -15.26
N ALA A 76 9.85 -12.86 -14.73
CA ALA A 76 9.13 -13.03 -13.48
C ALA A 76 7.94 -13.96 -13.69
N GLY A 77 7.94 -15.10 -12.98
CA GLY A 77 6.81 -16.03 -13.01
C GLY A 77 5.54 -15.46 -12.37
N PRO A 78 4.37 -16.10 -12.57
CA PRO A 78 3.08 -15.64 -12.05
C PRO A 78 3.04 -15.43 -10.54
N VAL A 79 3.75 -16.28 -9.80
CA VAL A 79 3.88 -16.18 -8.33
C VAL A 79 4.62 -14.90 -7.94
N THR A 80 5.73 -14.59 -8.62
CA THR A 80 6.51 -13.39 -8.36
C THR A 80 5.70 -12.13 -8.66
N LEU A 81 5.00 -12.09 -9.80
CA LEU A 81 4.10 -10.99 -10.13
C LEU A 81 3.01 -10.79 -9.07
N SER A 82 2.42 -11.90 -8.58
CA SER A 82 1.40 -11.85 -7.53
C SER A 82 1.95 -11.25 -6.24
N ILE A 83 3.18 -11.62 -5.87
CA ILE A 83 3.86 -11.06 -4.69
C ILE A 83 4.09 -9.55 -4.88
N ASP A 84 4.60 -9.12 -6.03
CA ASP A 84 4.85 -7.71 -6.32
C ASP A 84 3.54 -6.89 -6.17
N ILE A 85 2.44 -7.35 -6.77
CA ILE A 85 1.12 -6.68 -6.69
C ILE A 85 0.54 -6.68 -5.27
N VAL A 86 0.65 -7.79 -4.53
CA VAL A 86 0.18 -7.87 -3.15
C VAL A 86 0.96 -6.91 -2.25
N VAL A 87 2.28 -6.80 -2.44
CA VAL A 87 3.11 -5.87 -1.67
C VAL A 87 2.76 -4.42 -1.99
N VAL A 88 2.49 -4.08 -3.26
CA VAL A 88 1.99 -2.74 -3.63
C VAL A 88 0.69 -2.42 -2.87
N LYS A 89 -0.29 -3.32 -2.92
CA LYS A 89 -1.56 -3.14 -2.21
C LYS A 89 -1.36 -2.99 -0.70
N MET A 90 -0.47 -3.79 -0.11
CA MET A 90 -0.15 -3.74 1.31
C MET A 90 0.43 -2.38 1.70
N ILE A 91 1.40 -1.84 0.94
CA ILE A 91 2.01 -0.52 1.23
C ILE A 91 0.95 0.59 1.19
N ILE A 92 0.12 0.61 0.15
CA ILE A 92 -0.94 1.61 -0.01
C ILE A 92 -1.95 1.53 1.14
N THR A 93 -2.38 0.30 1.48
CA THR A 93 -3.35 0.07 2.56
C THR A 93 -2.77 0.46 3.92
N HIS A 94 -1.50 0.14 4.16
CA HIS A 94 -0.79 0.49 5.38
C HIS A 94 -0.65 2.01 5.53
N ALA A 95 -0.24 2.70 4.46
CA ALA A 95 -0.14 4.14 4.44
C ALA A 95 -1.50 4.80 4.76
N ALA A 96 -2.58 4.33 4.14
CA ALA A 96 -3.92 4.85 4.40
C ALA A 96 -4.37 4.63 5.85
N ALA A 97 -4.07 3.47 6.44
CA ALA A 97 -4.50 3.10 7.78
C ALA A 97 -3.74 3.86 8.88
N VAL A 98 -2.42 4.03 8.72
CA VAL A 98 -1.56 4.63 9.75
C VAL A 98 -1.50 6.15 9.59
N HIS A 99 -1.46 6.65 8.35
CA HIS A 99 -1.16 8.06 8.06
C HIS A 99 -2.37 8.86 7.51
N GLY A 100 -3.52 8.20 7.34
CA GLY A 100 -4.78 8.80 6.88
C GLY A 100 -4.85 8.99 5.37
N SER A 101 -6.07 9.13 4.84
CA SER A 101 -6.36 9.14 3.39
C SER A 101 -5.74 10.31 2.62
N THR A 102 -5.21 11.33 3.29
CA THR A 102 -4.59 12.51 2.66
C THR A 102 -3.36 12.17 1.82
N CYS A 103 -2.71 11.03 2.07
CA CYS A 103 -1.56 10.58 1.28
C CYS A 103 -1.92 9.79 0.00
N LEU A 104 -3.21 9.55 -0.27
CA LEU A 104 -3.69 8.90 -1.50
C LEU A 104 -4.72 9.81 -2.19
N PRO A 105 -4.76 9.89 -3.54
CA PRO A 105 -5.96 10.41 -4.19
C PRO A 105 -7.13 9.55 -3.75
N THR A 106 -8.22 10.19 -3.34
CA THR A 106 -9.44 9.55 -2.84
C THR A 106 -9.82 8.36 -3.71
N LEU A 107 -9.53 7.14 -3.25
CA LEU A 107 -10.22 5.96 -3.73
C LEU A 107 -11.70 6.14 -3.35
N PRO A 108 -12.66 5.93 -4.28
CA PRO A 108 -14.06 5.90 -3.89
C PRO A 108 -14.21 4.82 -2.83
N GLN A 109 -14.54 5.24 -1.62
CA GLN A 109 -14.80 4.33 -0.51
C GLN A 109 -15.93 3.39 -0.94
N PRO A 110 -15.82 2.07 -0.73
CA PRO A 110 -16.98 1.20 -0.92
C PRO A 110 -18.09 1.75 -0.04
N ARG A 111 -19.19 2.15 -0.67
CA ARG A 111 -20.38 2.66 0.03
C ARG A 111 -20.75 1.60 1.07
N ARG A 112 -20.75 1.99 2.34
CA ARG A 112 -21.12 1.10 3.45
C ARG A 112 -22.58 0.71 3.20
N VAL A 113 -22.80 -0.47 2.61
CA VAL A 113 -24.16 -1.03 2.50
C VAL A 113 -24.53 -1.41 3.93
N ALA A 114 -25.42 -0.63 4.51
CA ALA A 114 -26.05 -1.01 5.76
C ALA A 114 -26.78 -2.34 5.52
N PHE A 115 -26.29 -3.41 6.13
CA PHE A 115 -27.11 -4.61 6.29
C PHE A 115 -28.19 -4.27 7.30
N GLU A 116 -29.40 -4.00 6.80
CA GLU A 116 -30.59 -3.94 7.65
C GLU A 116 -30.82 -5.33 8.25
N PRO A 117 -30.94 -5.47 9.58
CA PRO A 117 -31.23 -6.76 10.19
C PRO A 117 -32.69 -7.12 9.92
N LEU A 118 -32.90 -8.18 9.15
CA LEU A 118 -34.20 -8.77 8.88
C LEU A 118 -34.63 -9.56 10.14
N ILE A 119 -35.26 -8.87 11.09
CA ILE A 119 -35.83 -9.49 12.30
C ILE A 119 -37.30 -9.08 12.46
N LYS A 120 -38.13 -10.13 12.45
CA LYS A 120 -39.54 -10.27 12.89
C LYS A 120 -40.66 -9.98 11.88
N LEU A 121 -41.10 -11.05 11.21
CA LEU A 121 -42.52 -11.34 11.02
C LEU A 121 -42.86 -12.62 11.80
N SER A 122 -43.52 -12.46 12.94
CA SER A 122 -44.34 -13.48 13.61
C SER A 122 -45.26 -12.73 14.57
N GLY A 123 -46.51 -12.58 14.14
CA GLY A 123 -47.62 -11.91 14.82
C GLY A 123 -48.82 -11.99 13.90
#